data_AF-A0AA88RRV9-F1
#
_entry.id   AF-A0AA88RRV9-F1
#
_cell.length_a   1.000
_cell.length_b   1.000
_cell.length_c   1.000
_cell.angle_alpha   90.00
_cell.angle_beta   90.00
_cell.angle_gamma   90.00
#
_symmetry.space_group_name_H-M   'P 1'
#
loop_
_entity.id
_entity.type
_entity.pdbx_description
1 polymer ?
#
loop_
_entity_poly.entity_id
_entity_poly.type
_entity_poly.pdbx_seq_one_letter_code
_entity_poly.pdbx_strand_id
1 'polypeptide(L)'
;MEREVIESDLVLPTHLGFKKIQMYEKYPKGQARGRHWKHLKQIIQAENYQNYPPDVPNCEFKSNTFSWVFSPDINIESPPSMHPCKRICDITGFEAPYYDPRTNLRYANAEVFKAIRSLPNDYVQRYLALRNAAVVLR
;
A
#
# COMPACT_ATOMS: atom_id res chain seq x y z
N MET A 1 -39.60 -3.11 5.32
CA MET A 1 -38.83 -2.32 4.34
C MET A 1 -39.67 -1.07 4.15
N GLU A 2 -39.19 0.04 4.70
CA GLU A 2 -39.87 1.33 4.65
C GLU A 2 -40.11 1.68 3.18
N ARG A 3 -41.32 2.15 2.84
CA ARG A 3 -41.78 2.33 1.45
C ARG A 3 -40.84 3.20 0.61
N GLU A 4 -40.09 4.07 1.28
CA GLU A 4 -39.09 4.97 0.72
C GLU A 4 -37.90 4.26 0.05
N VAL A 5 -37.57 3.03 0.48
CA VAL A 5 -36.48 2.23 -0.12
C VAL A 5 -36.93 1.56 -1.43
N ILE A 6 -38.23 1.37 -1.62
CA ILE A 6 -38.80 0.78 -2.84
C ILE A 6 -38.90 1.83 -3.95
N GLU A 7 -39.05 3.10 -3.58
CA GLU A 7 -39.19 4.24 -4.50
C GLU A 7 -37.84 4.75 -5.02
N SER A 8 -36.76 4.44 -4.30
CA SER A 8 -35.40 4.72 -4.77
C SER A 8 -35.02 3.69 -5.82
N ASP A 9 -34.95 4.07 -7.09
CA ASP A 9 -34.51 3.30 -8.28
C ASP A 9 -33.03 2.81 -8.21
N LEU A 10 -32.55 2.47 -7.02
CA LEU A 10 -31.30 1.77 -6.80
C LEU A 10 -31.54 0.29 -7.11
N VAL A 11 -31.30 -0.10 -8.37
CA VAL A 11 -31.26 -1.49 -8.83
C VAL A 11 -30.03 -2.19 -8.25
N LEU A 12 -29.97 -2.35 -6.93
CA LEU A 12 -29.04 -3.28 -6.32
C LEU A 12 -29.68 -4.67 -6.42
N PRO A 13 -29.02 -5.63 -7.11
CA PRO A 13 -29.52 -7.00 -7.16
C PRO A 13 -29.75 -7.54 -5.75
N THR A 14 -30.95 -8.05 -5.50
CA THR A 14 -31.35 -8.63 -4.21
C THR A 14 -30.52 -9.87 -3.86
N HIS A 15 -29.93 -10.49 -4.87
CA HIS A 15 -29.07 -11.65 -4.79
C HIS A 15 -27.67 -11.30 -5.33
N LEU A 16 -26.67 -11.36 -4.45
CA LEU A 16 -25.29 -11.10 -4.80
C LEU A 16 -24.54 -12.43 -4.82
N GLY A 17 -24.26 -12.96 -6.02
CA GLY A 17 -23.68 -14.31 -6.19
C GLY A 17 -22.29 -14.52 -5.56
N PHE A 18 -21.59 -13.44 -5.22
CA PHE A 18 -20.30 -13.49 -4.52
C PHE A 18 -20.44 -13.55 -2.99
N LYS A 19 -21.64 -13.31 -2.43
CA LYS A 19 -21.89 -13.42 -0.97
C LYS A 19 -22.34 -14.85 -0.63
N LYS A 20 -21.60 -15.49 0.27
CA LYS A 20 -21.95 -16.83 0.79
C LYS A 20 -23.20 -16.83 1.68
N ILE A 21 -23.54 -15.69 2.28
CA ILE A 21 -24.73 -15.49 3.12
C ILE A 21 -25.45 -14.26 2.60
N GLN A 22 -26.69 -14.42 2.16
CA GLN A 22 -27.44 -13.33 1.58
C GLN A 22 -28.00 -12.42 2.69
N MET A 23 -28.18 -11.12 2.37
CA MET A 23 -28.66 -10.16 3.37
C MET A 23 -30.05 -10.49 3.89
N TYR A 24 -30.89 -11.14 3.07
CA TYR A 24 -32.22 -11.59 3.49
C TYR A 24 -32.18 -12.81 4.41
N GLU A 25 -31.15 -13.66 4.33
CA GLU A 25 -30.97 -14.82 5.23
C GLU A 25 -30.47 -14.38 6.61
N LYS A 26 -29.59 -13.39 6.65
CA LYS A 26 -28.96 -12.94 7.89
C LYS A 26 -29.92 -12.13 8.78
N TYR A 27 -31.00 -11.60 8.22
CA TYR A 27 -31.98 -10.78 8.93
C TYR A 27 -33.40 -11.25 8.58
N PRO A 28 -33.95 -12.25 9.29
CA PRO A 28 -35.36 -12.58 9.17
C PRO A 28 -36.19 -11.34 9.50
N LYS A 29 -37.17 -11.03 8.64
CA LYS A 29 -38.02 -9.84 8.77
C LYS A 29 -38.68 -9.83 10.15
N GLY A 30 -38.27 -8.92 11.02
CA GLY A 30 -38.92 -8.71 12.33
C GLY A 30 -38.02 -8.24 13.47
N GLN A 31 -36.69 -8.32 13.34
CA GLN A 31 -35.78 -7.94 14.44
C GLN A 31 -35.02 -6.65 14.13
N ALA A 32 -35.64 -5.50 14.46
CA ALA A 32 -34.99 -4.19 14.39
C ALA A 32 -34.01 -4.02 15.56
N ARG A 33 -32.85 -4.69 15.52
CA ARG A 33 -31.73 -4.23 16.33
C ARG A 33 -31.18 -2.97 15.67
N GLY A 34 -31.17 -1.86 16.41
CA GLY A 34 -30.66 -0.57 15.93
C GLY A 34 -29.35 -0.78 15.18
N ARG A 35 -29.26 -0.22 13.97
CA ARG A 35 -28.10 -0.34 13.09
C ARG A 35 -26.91 0.35 13.74
N HIS A 36 -26.22 -0.34 14.65
CA HIS A 36 -24.92 0.09 15.15
C HIS A 36 -23.90 -0.25 14.05
N TRP A 37 -23.42 0.78 13.36
CA TRP A 37 -22.34 0.63 12.40
C TRP A 37 -21.11 0.08 13.14
N LYS A 38 -20.62 -1.08 12.71
CA LYS A 38 -19.40 -1.64 13.27
C LYS A 38 -18.23 -0.75 12.84
N HIS A 39 -17.30 -0.50 13.74
CA HIS A 39 -16.08 0.20 13.35
C HIS A 39 -15.29 -0.64 12.33
N LEU A 40 -14.59 0.01 11.41
CA LEU A 40 -13.81 -0.65 10.35
C LEU A 40 -12.90 -1.77 10.90
N LYS A 41 -12.24 -1.52 12.04
CA LYS A 41 -11.40 -2.52 12.72
C LYS A 41 -12.17 -3.78 13.14
N GLN A 42 -13.42 -3.61 13.61
CA GLN A 42 -14.29 -4.72 13.99
C GLN A 42 -14.81 -5.48 12.77
N ILE A 43 -14.99 -4.80 11.64
CA ILE A 43 -15.40 -5.43 10.37
C ILE A 43 -14.27 -6.31 9.84
N ILE A 44 -13.06 -5.77 9.74
CA ILE A 44 -11.89 -6.52 9.25
C ILE A 44 -11.61 -7.77 10.09
N GLN A 45 -11.70 -7.66 11.41
CA GLN A 45 -11.55 -8.81 12.31
C GLN A 45 -12.68 -9.84 12.17
N ALA A 46 -13.92 -9.38 11.95
CA ALA A 46 -15.08 -10.27 11.81
C ALA A 46 -15.15 -10.97 10.44
N GLU A 47 -14.47 -10.45 9.42
CA GLU A 47 -14.45 -11.00 8.06
C GLU A 47 -13.54 -12.23 7.91
N ASN A 48 -12.84 -12.65 8.98
CA ASN A 48 -12.20 -13.98 9.11
C ASN A 48 -11.40 -14.41 7.87
N TYR A 49 -10.61 -13.48 7.32
CA TYR A 49 -9.81 -13.63 6.09
C TYR A 49 -8.85 -14.84 6.10
N GLN A 50 -8.55 -15.41 7.28
CA GLN A 50 -7.82 -16.68 7.41
C GLN A 50 -8.55 -17.88 6.78
N ASN A 51 -9.88 -17.83 6.68
CA ASN A 51 -10.70 -18.90 6.09
C ASN A 51 -10.98 -18.68 4.59
N TYR A 52 -10.42 -17.63 3.99
CA TYR A 52 -10.57 -17.42 2.56
C TYR A 52 -9.65 -18.38 1.82
N PRO A 53 -10.14 -19.13 0.81
CA PRO A 53 -9.28 -19.97 0.00
C PRO A 53 -8.18 -19.11 -0.64
N PRO A 54 -6.90 -19.52 -0.56
CA PRO A 54 -5.76 -18.76 -1.11
C PRO A 54 -5.87 -18.47 -2.61
N ASP A 55 -6.67 -19.28 -3.32
CA ASP A 55 -6.83 -19.24 -4.78
C ASP A 55 -7.71 -18.11 -5.30
N VAL A 56 -8.34 -17.31 -4.43
CA VAL A 56 -9.26 -16.25 -4.87
C VAL A 56 -8.70 -14.87 -4.51
N PRO A 57 -8.00 -14.19 -5.45
CA PRO A 57 -7.56 -12.83 -5.22
C PRO A 57 -8.78 -11.90 -5.05
N ASN A 58 -8.75 -11.04 -4.03
CA ASN A 58 -9.80 -10.05 -3.75
C ASN A 58 -9.82 -8.86 -4.73
N CYS A 59 -8.93 -8.89 -5.74
CA CYS A 59 -8.84 -7.95 -6.84
C CYS A 59 -8.47 -8.71 -8.12
N GLU A 60 -9.47 -9.26 -8.81
CA GLU A 60 -9.26 -9.81 -10.15
C GLU A 60 -9.32 -8.70 -11.21
N PHE A 61 -8.20 -8.46 -11.91
CA PHE A 61 -8.24 -8.12 -13.34
C PHE A 61 -8.18 -9.44 -14.10
N LYS A 62 -9.30 -9.88 -14.66
CA LYS A 62 -9.33 -11.08 -15.50
C LYS A 62 -8.65 -10.81 -16.83
N SER A 63 -7.45 -11.36 -17.01
CA SER A 63 -7.02 -11.84 -18.33
C SER A 63 -6.15 -13.07 -18.13
N ASN A 64 -6.44 -14.08 -18.94
CA ASN A 64 -6.01 -15.46 -18.83
C ASN A 64 -4.51 -15.67 -18.48
N THR A 65 -4.30 -16.66 -17.60
CA THR A 65 -3.08 -17.48 -17.45
C THR A 65 -1.71 -16.78 -17.42
N PHE A 66 -1.31 -16.31 -16.23
CA PHE A 66 0.02 -16.60 -15.67
C PHE A 66 -0.07 -16.44 -14.14
N SER A 67 0.08 -17.55 -13.42
CA SER A 67 -0.01 -17.58 -11.96
C SER A 67 1.22 -16.90 -11.36
N TRP A 68 1.04 -15.67 -10.88
CA TRP A 68 1.95 -15.03 -9.94
C TRP A 68 1.39 -15.24 -8.53
N VAL A 69 2.09 -16.02 -7.72
CA VAL A 69 1.72 -16.27 -6.32
C VAL A 69 1.74 -14.92 -5.58
N PHE A 70 0.56 -14.44 -5.19
CA PHE A 70 0.41 -13.23 -4.38
C PHE A 70 0.14 -13.67 -2.94
N SER A 71 1.09 -13.37 -2.04
CA SER A 71 1.04 -13.73 -0.62
C SER A 71 -0.16 -13.07 0.11
N PRO A 72 -0.70 -13.74 1.15
CA PRO A 72 -1.86 -13.28 1.90
C PRO A 72 -1.46 -12.28 3.00
N ASP A 73 -0.79 -11.19 2.64
CA ASP A 73 -0.58 -10.10 3.57
C ASP A 73 -1.74 -9.10 3.39
N ILE A 74 -2.64 -9.11 4.37
CA ILE A 74 -3.75 -8.15 4.53
C ILE A 74 -3.16 -6.82 5.00
N ASN A 75 -2.23 -6.29 4.22
CA ASN A 75 -1.68 -4.97 4.39
C ASN A 75 -2.20 -4.13 3.23
N ILE A 76 -2.93 -3.06 3.56
CA ILE A 76 -3.41 -2.08 2.57
C ILE A 76 -2.22 -1.25 2.03
N GLU A 77 -1.03 -1.39 2.62
CA GLU A 77 0.18 -0.80 2.08
C GLU A 77 0.46 -1.32 0.67
N SER A 78 0.84 -0.38 -0.19
CA SER A 78 1.18 -0.69 -1.57
C SER A 78 2.36 -1.66 -1.62
N PRO A 79 2.36 -2.63 -2.54
CA PRO A 79 3.49 -3.52 -2.72
C PRO A 79 4.75 -2.70 -3.03
N PRO A 80 5.94 -3.14 -2.56
CA PRO A 80 7.18 -2.43 -2.82
C PRO A 80 7.46 -2.35 -4.33
N SER A 81 8.09 -1.27 -4.78
CA SER A 81 8.45 -1.09 -6.18
C SER A 81 9.36 -2.23 -6.66
N MET A 82 8.96 -2.91 -7.75
CA MET A 82 9.77 -3.93 -8.41
C MET A 82 10.88 -3.34 -9.30
N HIS A 83 10.80 -2.05 -9.63
CA HIS A 83 11.76 -1.41 -10.53
C HIS A 83 12.99 -0.93 -9.75
N PRO A 84 14.21 -1.12 -10.29
CA PRO A 84 15.42 -0.63 -9.65
C PRO A 84 15.36 0.90 -9.54
N CYS A 85 15.68 1.40 -8.35
CA CYS A 85 15.71 2.85 -8.11
C CYS A 85 16.85 3.49 -8.90
N LYS A 86 16.55 4.58 -9.63
CA LYS A 86 17.58 5.38 -10.29
C LYS A 86 18.48 6.03 -9.25
N ARG A 87 19.79 6.03 -9.51
CA ARG A 87 20.79 6.66 -8.64
C ARG A 87 21.02 8.08 -9.10
N ILE A 88 20.63 9.03 -8.26
CA ILE A 88 20.73 10.47 -8.53
C ILE A 88 21.81 11.06 -7.60
N CYS A 89 22.54 12.05 -8.10
CA CYS A 89 23.51 12.84 -7.37
C CYS A 89 22.80 13.69 -6.31
N ASP A 90 23.26 13.61 -5.06
CA ASP A 90 22.63 14.30 -3.92
C ASP A 90 22.79 15.84 -3.98
N ILE A 91 23.74 16.35 -4.78
CA ILE A 91 24.02 17.80 -4.91
C ILE A 91 23.43 18.38 -6.20
N THR A 92 23.64 17.72 -7.34
CA THR A 92 23.32 18.30 -8.66
C THR A 92 22.05 17.74 -9.30
N GLY A 93 21.51 16.62 -8.80
CA GLY A 93 20.31 16.01 -9.39
C GLY A 93 20.53 15.24 -10.71
N PHE A 94 21.77 15.15 -11.21
CA PHE A 94 22.10 14.31 -12.37
C PHE A 94 22.23 12.84 -12.00
N GLU A 95 22.17 11.94 -12.98
CA GLU A 95 22.42 10.51 -12.75
C GLU A 95 23.85 10.30 -12.22
N ALA A 96 23.95 9.63 -11.07
CA ALA A 96 25.21 9.41 -10.37
C ALA A 96 25.58 7.92 -10.40
N PRO A 97 26.54 7.52 -11.25
CA PRO A 97 27.01 6.14 -11.29
C PRO A 97 27.90 5.79 -10.09
N TYR A 98 28.52 6.78 -9.43
CA TYR A 98 29.51 6.60 -8.37
C TYR A 98 29.04 7.09 -7.00
N TYR A 99 29.66 6.58 -5.94
CA TYR A 99 29.46 7.00 -4.56
C TYR A 99 30.78 7.01 -3.79
N ASP A 100 30.89 7.89 -2.78
CA ASP A 100 32.07 7.99 -1.91
C ASP A 100 31.90 7.07 -0.68
N PRO A 101 32.79 6.09 -0.42
CA PRO A 101 32.65 5.18 0.72
C PRO A 101 32.79 5.87 2.08
N ARG A 102 33.40 7.07 2.12
CA ARG A 102 33.57 7.83 3.36
C ARG A 102 32.29 8.54 3.80
N THR A 103 31.58 9.16 2.85
CA THR A 103 30.41 9.99 3.12
C THR A 103 29.09 9.35 2.67
N ASN A 104 29.15 8.26 1.91
CA ASN A 104 28.01 7.60 1.25
C ASN A 104 27.21 8.50 0.30
N LEU A 105 27.74 9.68 -0.07
CA LEU A 105 27.13 10.58 -1.04
C LEU A 105 27.36 10.12 -2.47
N ARG A 106 26.34 10.28 -3.31
CA ARG A 106 26.36 9.91 -4.73
C ARG A 106 26.80 11.11 -5.57
N TYR A 107 27.68 10.88 -6.56
CA TYR A 107 28.19 11.94 -7.42
C TYR A 107 28.30 11.51 -8.89
N ALA A 108 28.20 12.48 -9.80
CA ALA A 108 28.33 12.28 -11.24
C ALA A 108 29.70 12.72 -11.79
N ASN A 109 30.20 13.88 -11.34
CA ASN A 109 31.40 14.53 -11.88
C ASN A 109 32.55 14.58 -10.85
N ALA A 110 33.79 14.68 -11.34
CA ALA A 110 34.97 14.84 -10.49
C ALA A 110 34.99 16.17 -9.70
N GLU A 111 34.39 17.23 -10.24
CA GLU A 111 34.26 18.52 -9.55
C GLU A 111 33.37 18.42 -8.31
N VAL A 112 32.24 17.70 -8.44
CA VAL A 112 31.33 17.43 -7.33
C VAL A 112 32.02 16.57 -6.27
N PHE A 113 32.84 15.60 -6.68
CA PHE A 113 33.63 14.80 -5.74
C PHE A 113 34.61 15.65 -4.92
N LYS A 114 35.29 16.62 -5.55
CA LYS A 114 36.16 17.58 -4.84
C LYS A 114 35.37 18.41 -3.82
N ALA A 115 34.18 18.88 -4.20
CA ALA A 115 33.29 19.59 -3.30
C ALA A 115 32.87 18.71 -2.11
N ILE A 116 32.41 17.48 -2.35
CA ILE A 116 32.03 16.52 -1.29
C ILE A 116 33.17 16.32 -0.27
N ARG A 117 34.42 16.29 -0.72
CA ARG A 117 35.57 16.12 0.17
C ARG A 117 35.89 17.34 1.04
N SER A 118 35.49 18.54 0.62
CA SER A 118 35.63 19.77 1.42
C SER A 118 34.43 20.06 2.32
N LEU A 119 33.30 19.37 2.14
CA LEU A 119 32.10 19.57 2.96
C LEU A 119 32.28 19.08 4.42
N PRO A 120 31.75 19.81 5.41
CA PRO A 120 31.68 19.34 6.80
C PRO A 120 30.71 18.16 6.95
N ASN A 121 30.93 17.32 7.97
CA ASN A 121 30.08 16.15 8.24
C ASN A 121 28.62 16.52 8.54
N ASP A 122 28.36 17.68 9.16
CA ASP A 122 26.98 18.15 9.41
C ASP A 122 26.18 18.31 8.10
N TYR A 123 26.80 18.87 7.06
CA TYR A 123 26.16 18.99 5.76
C TYR A 123 25.95 17.63 5.10
N VAL A 124 26.93 16.71 5.21
CA VAL A 124 26.79 15.34 4.70
C VAL A 124 25.58 14.65 5.30
N GLN A 125 25.37 14.75 6.62
CA GLN A 125 24.19 14.19 7.28
C GLN A 125 22.89 14.84 6.82
N ARG A 126 22.87 16.16 6.60
CA ARG A 126 21.69 16.85 6.03
C ARG A 126 21.35 16.34 4.64
N TYR A 127 22.34 16.17 3.76
CA TYR A 127 22.12 15.59 2.42
C TYR A 127 21.64 14.14 2.49
N LEU A 128 22.20 13.34 3.40
CA LEU A 128 21.74 11.97 3.62
C LEU A 128 20.34 11.89 4.22
N ALA A 129 19.93 12.87 5.03
CA ALA A 129 18.61 12.95 5.62
C ALA A 129 17.52 13.17 4.56
N LEU A 130 17.81 13.97 3.52
CA LEU A 130 16.88 14.19 2.39
C LEU A 130 16.51 12.89 1.67
N ARG A 131 17.43 11.92 1.61
CA ARG A 131 17.19 10.59 1.01
C ARG A 131 16.80 9.52 2.04
N ASN A 132 16.48 9.91 3.27
CA ASN A 132 16.17 9.00 4.38
C ASN A 132 17.29 7.97 4.68
N ALA A 133 18.56 8.34 4.48
CA ALA A 133 19.72 7.49 4.77
C ALA A 133 20.66 8.08 5.84
N ALA A 134 20.22 9.12 6.56
CA ALA A 134 20.97 9.68 7.67
C ALA A 134 21.07 8.65 8.81
N VAL A 135 22.26 8.51 9.37
CA VAL A 135 22.51 7.61 10.49
C VAL A 135 22.15 8.35 11.77
N VAL A 136 20.96 8.07 12.31
CA VAL A 136 20.57 8.55 13.63
C VAL A 136 21.04 7.53 14.65
N LEU A 137 22.10 7.87 15.40
CA LEU A 137 22.50 7.08 16.57
C LEU A 137 21.42 7.25 17.65
N ARG A 138 20.81 6.15 18.09
CA ARG A 138 19.83 6.10 19.18
C ARG A 138 20.39 5.32 20.35
#